data_AF-A0A1J3D155-F1
#
_entry.id   AF-A0A1J3D155-F1
#
_cell.length_a   1.000
_cell.length_b   1.000
_cell.length_c   1.000
_cell.angle_alpha   90.00
_cell.angle_beta   90.00
_cell.angle_gamma   90.00
#
_symmetry.space_group_name_H-M   'P 1'
#
loop_
_entity.id
_entity.type
_entity.pdbx_description
1 polymer ?
#
loop_
_entity_poly.entity_id
_entity_poly.type
_entity_poly.pdbx_seq_one_letter_code
_entity_poly.pdbx_strand_id
1 'polypeptide(L)'
;NFGGNAIVAGDGTVEADMFQKTDKPDFHYLNLDAISVGDNRVETLGTSFHAADGNIIIDSGTTYTYLPGSYCSQVKDAVKSAVQAEPSPYTGSMLCYNTDTIDIFPVITVHFAGDKGEANKKLKTPS
;
A
#
# COMPACT_ATOMS: atom_id res chain seq x y z
N ASN A 1 -8.57 18.56 -11.68
CA ASN A 1 -8.25 18.29 -13.10
C ASN A 1 -6.73 18.36 -13.22
N PHE A 2 -6.07 17.20 -13.31
CA PHE A 2 -4.70 17.15 -13.82
C PHE A 2 -4.85 17.37 -15.33
N GLY A 3 -4.55 18.58 -15.81
CA GLY A 3 -4.85 19.02 -17.19
C GLY A 3 -4.54 17.95 -18.23
N GLY A 4 -5.30 17.92 -19.33
CA GLY A 4 -5.26 16.86 -20.35
C GLY A 4 -3.92 16.59 -21.06
N ASN A 5 -2.85 17.29 -20.67
CA ASN A 5 -1.48 17.15 -21.18
C ASN A 5 -0.44 17.02 -20.05
N ALA A 6 -0.81 16.58 -18.85
CA ALA A 6 0.16 16.32 -17.79
C ALA A 6 0.97 15.06 -18.10
N ILE A 7 2.05 15.22 -18.86
CA ILE A 7 3.05 14.17 -19.08
C ILE A 7 3.95 14.14 -17.84
N VAL A 8 3.76 13.13 -17.00
CA VAL A 8 4.71 12.77 -15.94
C VAL A 8 5.57 11.66 -16.52
N ALA A 9 6.69 12.04 -17.13
CA ALA A 9 7.65 11.09 -17.70
C ALA A 9 9.03 11.38 -17.12
N GLY A 10 9.63 10.35 -16.51
CA GLY A 10 10.95 10.40 -15.90
C GLY A 10 11.38 9.01 -15.48
N ASP A 11 12.68 8.77 -15.38
CA ASP A 11 13.22 7.49 -14.96
C ASP A 11 12.66 7.09 -13.57
N GLY A 12 12.19 5.86 -13.45
CA GLY A 12 11.51 5.35 -12.25
C GLY A 12 10.06 5.80 -12.04
N THR A 13 9.44 6.47 -13.02
CA THR A 13 7.99 6.75 -12.99
C THR A 13 7.21 5.47 -13.27
N VAL A 14 6.15 5.24 -12.49
CA VAL A 14 5.20 4.13 -12.69
C VAL A 14 3.80 4.70 -12.93
N GLU A 15 3.04 4.03 -13.80
CA GLU A 15 1.66 4.39 -14.15
C GLU A 15 0.73 3.30 -13.63
N ALA A 16 -0.38 3.67 -13.01
CA ALA A 16 -1.41 2.75 -12.54
C ALA A 16 -2.77 3.19 -13.06
N ASP A 17 -3.68 2.24 -13.27
CA ASP A 17 -5.00 2.54 -13.83
C ASP A 17 -5.89 3.20 -12.77
N MET A 18 -6.56 4.27 -13.16
CA MET A 18 -7.47 5.02 -12.29
C MET A 18 -8.92 4.76 -12.67
N PHE A 19 -9.75 4.50 -11.67
CA PHE A 19 -11.16 4.20 -11.80
C PHE A 19 -12.03 5.29 -11.15
N GLN A 20 -13.23 5.47 -11.69
CA GLN A 20 -14.29 6.26 -11.08
C GLN A 20 -15.51 5.36 -10.84
N LYS A 21 -16.06 5.40 -9.63
CA LYS A 21 -17.28 4.67 -9.29
C LYS A 21 -18.47 5.62 -9.26
N THR A 22 -19.62 5.16 -9.77
CA THR A 22 -20.84 5.98 -9.86
C THR A 22 -21.49 6.28 -8.51
N ASP A 23 -21.32 5.41 -7.52
CA ASP A 23 -21.86 5.61 -6.17
C ASP A 23 -21.08 6.64 -5.36
N LYS A 24 -19.79 6.84 -5.67
CA LYS A 24 -18.92 7.85 -5.04
C LYS A 24 -17.95 8.48 -6.06
N PRO A 25 -18.45 9.35 -6.94
CA PRO A 25 -17.71 9.87 -8.08
C PRO A 25 -16.56 10.82 -7.71
N ASP A 26 -16.54 11.33 -6.47
CA ASP A 26 -15.55 12.29 -6.00
C ASP A 26 -14.22 11.65 -5.56
N PHE A 27 -14.14 10.32 -5.49
CA PHE A 27 -12.91 9.61 -5.13
C PHE A 27 -12.11 9.16 -6.35
N HIS A 28 -10.79 9.10 -6.16
CA HIS A 28 -9.85 8.52 -7.11
C HIS A 28 -9.53 7.10 -6.69
N TYR A 29 -10.02 6.13 -7.47
CA TYR A 29 -9.82 4.71 -7.17
C TYR A 29 -8.66 4.12 -7.97
N LEU A 30 -7.93 3.19 -7.34
CA LEU A 30 -6.95 2.31 -8.00
C LEU A 30 -7.24 0.86 -7.65
N ASN A 31 -6.62 -0.07 -8.40
CA ASN A 31 -6.54 -1.48 -8.03
C ASN A 31 -5.22 -1.76 -7.31
N LEU A 32 -5.31 -2.20 -6.06
CA LEU A 32 -4.23 -2.79 -5.28
C LEU A 32 -4.23 -4.30 -5.49
N ASP A 33 -3.17 -4.83 -6.08
CA ASP A 33 -2.97 -6.26 -6.28
C ASP A 33 -2.36 -6.93 -5.05
N ALA A 34 -1.39 -6.27 -4.42
CA ALA A 34 -0.73 -6.79 -3.23
C ALA A 34 0.09 -5.75 -2.45
N ILE A 35 0.49 -6.14 -1.24
CA ILE A 35 1.54 -5.48 -0.47
C ILE A 35 2.63 -6.52 -0.18
N SER A 36 3.86 -6.23 -0.59
CA SER A 36 5.03 -7.03 -0.22
C SER A 36 5.77 -6.41 0.95
N VAL A 37 6.19 -7.25 1.89
CA VAL A 37 7.04 -6.89 3.03
C VAL A 37 8.34 -7.69 2.91
N GLY A 38 9.43 -7.03 2.48
CA GLY A 38 10.60 -7.75 1.99
C GLY A 38 10.20 -8.66 0.83
N ASP A 39 10.49 -9.96 0.96
CA ASP A 39 10.14 -10.99 -0.05
C ASP A 39 8.75 -11.62 0.17
N ASN A 40 8.04 -11.24 1.24
CA ASN A 40 6.72 -11.80 1.55
C ASN A 40 5.60 -10.97 0.89
N ARG A 41 5.00 -11.50 -0.18
CA ARG A 41 3.92 -10.87 -0.95
C ARG A 41 2.54 -11.28 -0.42
N VAL A 42 1.77 -10.32 0.09
CA VAL A 42 0.40 -10.51 0.58
C VAL A 42 -0.60 -10.12 -0.52
N GLU A 43 -1.25 -11.12 -1.12
CA GLU A 43 -2.20 -10.99 -2.23
C GLU A 43 -3.54 -10.39 -1.80
N THR A 44 -4.10 -9.47 -2.60
CA THR A 44 -5.55 -9.20 -2.51
C THR A 44 -6.36 -10.27 -3.22
N LEU A 45 -5.82 -10.89 -4.28
CA LEU A 45 -6.47 -11.95 -5.05
C LEU A 45 -6.91 -13.11 -4.13
N GLY A 46 -8.17 -13.53 -4.25
CA GLY A 46 -8.76 -14.54 -3.39
C GLY A 46 -9.32 -14.00 -2.06
N THR A 47 -9.25 -12.69 -1.81
CA THR A 47 -9.91 -12.02 -0.69
C THR A 47 -11.14 -11.24 -1.17
N SER A 48 -12.03 -10.89 -0.24
CA SER A 48 -13.18 -10.00 -0.52
C SER A 48 -12.78 -8.55 -0.83
N PHE A 49 -11.49 -8.21 -0.68
CA PHE A 49 -10.94 -6.89 -0.97
C PHE A 49 -10.43 -6.76 -2.42
N HIS A 50 -10.28 -7.88 -3.13
CA HIS A 50 -9.92 -7.83 -4.54
C HIS A 50 -11.03 -7.20 -5.38
N ALA A 51 -10.65 -6.32 -6.30
CA ALA A 51 -11.54 -5.79 -7.33
C ALA A 51 -10.74 -5.49 -8.60
N ALA A 52 -11.43 -5.47 -9.74
CA ALA A 52 -10.87 -5.06 -11.03
C ALA A 52 -11.27 -3.62 -11.40
N ASP A 53 -12.14 -2.98 -10.63
CA ASP A 53 -12.75 -1.67 -10.91
C ASP A 53 -12.53 -0.66 -9.76
N GLY A 54 -11.44 -0.81 -9.03
CA GLY A 54 -11.05 0.02 -7.90
C GLY A 54 -11.38 -0.60 -6.55
N ASN A 55 -10.37 -1.01 -5.77
CA ASN A 55 -10.54 -1.48 -4.38
C ASN A 55 -9.96 -0.52 -3.33
N ILE A 56 -9.13 0.45 -3.72
CA ILE A 56 -8.58 1.47 -2.83
C ILE A 56 -8.86 2.88 -3.33
N ILE A 57 -8.76 3.85 -2.43
CA ILE A 57 -8.75 5.28 -2.76
C ILE A 57 -7.41 5.90 -2.40
N ILE A 58 -7.01 6.93 -3.15
CA ILE A 58 -5.90 7.81 -2.75
C ILE A 58 -6.50 9.05 -2.09
N ASP A 59 -6.13 9.29 -0.83
CA ASP A 59 -6.65 10.40 -0.04
C ASP A 59 -5.52 11.13 0.70
N SER A 60 -5.25 12.36 0.30
CA SER A 60 -4.26 13.22 0.96
C SER A 60 -4.75 13.78 2.31
N GLY A 61 -6.05 13.67 2.61
CA GLY A 61 -6.67 14.14 3.86
C GLY A 61 -6.53 13.14 5.02
N THR A 62 -5.90 11.99 4.80
CA THR A 62 -5.81 10.91 5.77
C THR A 62 -4.36 10.66 6.21
N THR A 63 -4.12 10.52 7.53
CA THR A 63 -2.78 10.29 8.11
C THR A 63 -2.26 8.88 7.91
N TYR A 64 -3.12 7.85 8.04
CA TYR A 64 -2.71 6.44 8.02
C TYR A 64 -3.27 5.71 6.80
N THR A 65 -2.56 4.68 6.33
CA THR A 65 -3.13 3.74 5.36
C THR A 65 -4.10 2.80 6.06
N TYR A 66 -5.38 2.88 5.71
CA TYR A 66 -6.41 1.99 6.23
C TYR A 66 -6.61 0.81 5.28
N LEU A 67 -6.56 -0.40 5.85
CA LEU A 67 -6.76 -1.66 5.14
C LEU A 67 -7.91 -2.44 5.79
N PRO A 68 -8.64 -3.29 5.05
CA PRO A 68 -9.63 -4.19 5.64
C PRO A 68 -9.01 -5.05 6.74
N GLY A 69 -9.75 -5.31 7.82
CA GLY A 69 -9.18 -5.86 9.06
C GLY A 69 -8.38 -7.15 8.88
N SER A 70 -8.87 -8.10 8.09
CA SER A 70 -8.16 -9.36 7.81
C SER A 70 -6.87 -9.15 7.02
N TYR A 71 -6.93 -8.34 5.97
CA TYR A 71 -5.78 -8.01 5.12
C TYR A 71 -4.73 -7.20 5.89
N CYS A 72 -5.17 -6.21 6.69
CA CYS A 72 -4.31 -5.43 7.58
C CYS A 72 -3.55 -6.34 8.56
N SER A 73 -4.22 -7.34 9.14
CA SER A 73 -3.58 -8.30 10.05
C SER A 73 -2.50 -9.12 9.33
N GLN A 74 -2.76 -9.62 8.13
CA GLN A 74 -1.75 -10.36 7.34
C GLN A 74 -0.52 -9.52 7.02
N VAL A 75 -0.73 -8.25 6.63
CA VAL A 75 0.38 -7.32 6.37
C VAL A 75 1.16 -7.01 7.66
N LYS A 76 0.48 -6.80 8.78
CA LYS A 76 1.14 -6.61 10.09
C LYS A 76 1.93 -7.84 10.52
N ASP A 77 1.40 -9.04 10.31
CA ASP A 77 2.11 -10.29 10.62
C ASP A 77 3.36 -10.43 9.76
N ALA A 78 3.29 -10.09 8.47
CA ALA A 78 4.45 -10.07 7.58
C ALA A 78 5.52 -9.05 8.04
N VAL A 79 5.12 -7.84 8.46
CA VAL A 79 6.04 -6.86 9.08
C VAL A 79 6.65 -7.42 10.34
N LYS A 80 5.83 -8.02 11.21
CA LYS A 80 6.30 -8.60 12.48
C LYS A 80 7.32 -9.71 12.27
N SER A 81 7.15 -10.55 11.27
CA SER A 81 8.11 -11.61 10.93
C SER A 81 9.41 -11.08 10.31
N ALA A 82 9.38 -9.92 9.65
CA ALA A 82 10.53 -9.36 8.96
C ALA A 82 11.41 -8.46 9.85
N VAL A 83 10.82 -7.79 10.85
CA VAL A 83 11.54 -6.91 11.78
C VAL A 83 12.28 -7.74 12.82
N GLN A 84 13.60 -7.55 12.94
CA GLN A 84 14.45 -8.25 13.92
C GLN A 84 14.42 -7.59 15.31
N ALA A 85 13.22 -7.31 15.82
CA ALA A 85 13.01 -6.73 17.14
C ALA A 85 11.66 -7.18 17.71
N GLU A 86 11.54 -7.20 19.03
CA GLU A 86 10.26 -7.50 19.67
C GLU A 86 9.32 -6.29 19.60
N PRO A 87 8.03 -6.48 19.29
CA PRO A 87 7.05 -5.41 19.34
C PRO A 87 6.91 -4.82 20.74
N SER A 88 6.72 -3.50 20.80
CA SER A 88 6.41 -2.78 22.03
C SER A 88 5.03 -3.19 22.57
N PRO A 89 4.89 -3.46 23.88
CA PRO A 89 3.61 -3.86 24.47
C PRO A 89 2.63 -2.69 24.65
N TYR A 90 3.05 -1.45 24.41
CA TYR A 90 2.31 -0.24 24.81
C TYR A 90 1.31 0.29 23.78
N THR A 91 1.12 -0.40 22.65
CA THR A 91 0.52 0.22 21.47
C THR A 91 -0.76 -0.44 20.97
N GLY A 92 -1.72 -0.74 21.86
CA GLY A 92 -3.10 -1.10 21.47
C GLY A 92 -3.21 -2.04 20.26
N SER A 93 -3.81 -1.57 19.16
CA SER A 93 -3.94 -2.30 17.89
C SER A 93 -2.85 -2.00 16.85
N MET A 94 -1.94 -1.08 17.16
CA MET A 94 -0.81 -0.68 16.31
C MET A 94 0.41 -1.57 16.57
N LEU A 95 1.12 -1.91 15.50
CA LEU A 95 2.39 -2.63 15.59
C LEU A 95 3.52 -1.59 15.72
N CYS A 96 4.16 -1.54 16.88
CA CYS A 96 5.21 -0.56 17.18
C CYS A 96 6.46 -1.24 17.73
N TYR A 97 7.62 -0.60 17.57
CA TYR A 97 8.92 -1.10 18.00
C TYR A 97 9.71 0.01 18.67
N ASN A 98 10.49 -0.33 19.69
CA ASN A 98 11.42 0.60 20.31
C ASN A 98 12.77 0.44 19.63
N THR A 99 13.19 1.43 18.85
CA THR A 99 14.45 1.40 18.10
C THR A 99 14.98 2.82 17.90
N ASP A 100 16.30 2.96 17.88
CA ASP A 100 16.98 4.21 17.54
C ASP A 100 17.36 4.29 16.05
N THR A 101 17.14 3.20 15.29
CA THR A 101 17.40 3.12 13.85
C THR A 101 16.20 2.57 13.08
N ILE A 102 16.08 3.00 11.83
CA ILE A 102 15.05 2.58 10.89
C ILE A 102 15.47 1.36 10.05
N ASP A 103 16.74 0.96 10.15
CA ASP A 103 17.32 -0.14 9.36
C ASP A 103 16.71 -1.50 9.69
N ILE A 104 16.05 -1.63 10.85
CA ILE A 104 15.36 -2.85 11.26
C ILE A 104 14.06 -3.08 10.48
N PHE A 105 13.55 -2.05 9.79
CA PHE A 105 12.28 -2.14 9.09
C PHE A 105 12.46 -2.62 7.65
N PRO A 106 11.62 -3.57 7.18
CA PRO A 106 11.68 -4.06 5.82
C PRO A 106 11.20 -2.98 4.83
N VAL A 107 11.65 -3.10 3.59
CA VAL A 107 11.02 -2.39 2.47
C VAL A 107 9.61 -2.91 2.30
N ILE A 108 8.63 -2.00 2.28
CA ILE A 108 7.25 -2.30 1.93
C ILE A 108 7.02 -1.87 0.49
N THR A 109 6.58 -2.78 -0.37
CA THR A 109 6.24 -2.48 -1.77
C THR A 109 4.74 -2.61 -1.95
N VAL A 110 4.13 -1.58 -2.51
CA VAL A 110 2.71 -1.57 -2.88
C VAL A 110 2.62 -1.83 -4.38
N HIS A 111 1.83 -2.85 -4.74
CA HIS A 111 1.69 -3.36 -6.10
C HIS A 111 0.33 -2.96 -6.66
N PHE A 112 0.31 -2.08 -7.66
CA PHE A 112 -0.92 -1.63 -8.31
C PHE A 112 -1.07 -2.29 -9.68
N ALA A 113 -2.31 -2.57 -10.08
CA ALA A 113 -2.59 -2.98 -11.45
C ALA A 113 -2.37 -1.78 -12.40
N GLY A 114 -1.80 -2.06 -13.57
CA GLY A 114 -1.65 -1.09 -14.65
C GLY A 114 -1.82 -1.75 -16.01
N ASP A 115 -2.31 -0.99 -16.99
CA ASP A 115 -2.54 -1.43 -18.37
C ASP A 115 -1.26 -2.00 -19.04
N LYS A 116 -0.08 -1.54 -18.59
CA LYS A 116 1.24 -1.98 -19.09
C LYS A 116 1.92 -3.01 -18.18
N GLY A 117 1.19 -3.56 -17.21
CA GLY A 117 1.71 -4.46 -16.18
C GLY A 117 1.72 -3.83 -14.79
N GLU A 118 2.12 -4.62 -13.79
CA GLU A 118 2.12 -4.22 -12.38
C GLU A 118 3.02 -3.00 -12.12
N ALA A 119 2.45 -1.99 -11.47
CA ALA A 119 3.12 -0.77 -11.06
C ALA A 119 3.51 -0.84 -9.59
N ASN A 120 4.83 -0.75 -9.33
CA ASN A 120 5.39 -1.01 -8.01
C ASN A 120 5.89 0.26 -7.34
N LYS A 121 5.35 0.57 -6.16
CA LYS A 121 5.81 1.68 -5.33
C LYS A 121 6.45 1.16 -4.06
N LYS A 122 7.77 1.38 -3.93
CA LYS A 122 8.48 1.15 -2.67
C LYS A 122 8.19 2.30 -1.70
N LEU A 123 7.68 1.96 -0.53
CA LEU A 123 7.60 2.86 0.61
C LEU A 123 8.93 2.76 1.35
N LYS A 124 9.70 3.85 1.31
CA LYS A 124 10.84 3.99 2.23
C LYS A 124 10.27 4.29 3.61
N THR A 125 10.70 3.54 4.61
CA THR A 125 10.52 3.98 6.00
C THR A 125 11.24 5.32 6.17
N PRO A 126 10.63 6.29 6.85
CA PRO A 126 11.26 7.59 7.06
C PRO A 126 12.54 7.39 7.87
N SER A 127 13.62 8.04 7.44
CA SER A 127 14.87 8.23 8.19
C SER A 127 14.67 9.05 9.44
#